data_AF-A0A957JQ00-F1
#
_entry.id   AF-A0A957JQ00-F1
#
_cell.length_a   1.000
_cell.length_b   1.000
_cell.length_c   1.000
_cell.angle_alpha   90.00
_cell.angle_beta   90.00
_cell.angle_gamma   90.00
#
_symmetry.space_group_name_H-M   'P 1'
#
loop_
_entity.id
_entity.type
_entity.pdbx_description
1 polymer ?
#
loop_
_entity_poly.entity_id
_entity_poly.type
_entity_poly.pdbx_seq_one_letter_code
_entity_poly.pdbx_strand_id
1 'polypeptide(L)' 'KAMANGMEWAWVWRHNGEVVDGGNEIWNYGQEGPGYIFFAPEEGFASGDYSLEVWVNGELLTRSTAVMNNAAVAAGN' A
#
# COMPACT_ATOMS: atom_id res chain seq x y z
N LYS A 1 15.17 -5.84 -10.85
CA LYS A 1 15.64 -6.97 -10.01
C LYS A 1 14.48 -7.95 -9.91
N ALA A 2 14.70 -9.26 -10.02
CA ALA A 2 13.65 -10.26 -9.79
C ALA A 2 13.55 -10.53 -8.28
N MET A 3 12.35 -10.84 -7.79
CA MET A 3 12.14 -11.30 -6.42
C MET A 3 12.85 -12.66 -6.21
N ALA A 4 13.15 -13.01 -4.97
CA ALA A 4 13.65 -14.34 -4.62
C ALA A 4 13.29 -14.69 -3.19
N ASN A 5 13.30 -15.99 -2.89
CA ASN A 5 13.03 -16.46 -1.53
C ASN A 5 14.02 -15.87 -0.53
N GLY A 6 13.52 -15.46 0.63
CA GLY A 6 14.31 -14.86 1.70
C GLY A 6 14.52 -13.35 1.56
N MET A 7 14.02 -12.70 0.50
CA MET A 7 14.00 -11.23 0.44
C MET A 7 12.96 -10.68 1.42
N GLU A 8 13.33 -9.64 2.16
CA GLU A 8 12.38 -8.86 2.94
C GLU A 8 11.65 -7.91 2.00
N TRP A 9 10.32 -7.84 2.14
CA TRP A 9 9.52 -6.81 1.49
C TRP A 9 8.61 -6.15 2.51
N ALA A 10 8.36 -4.87 2.31
CA ALA A 10 7.57 -4.06 3.21
C ALA A 10 6.66 -3.11 2.42
N TRP A 11 5.56 -2.71 3.05
CA TRP A 11 4.66 -1.71 2.50
C TRP A 11 4.34 -0.64 3.54
N VAL A 12 4.13 0.58 3.05
CA VAL A 12 3.74 1.73 3.87
C VAL A 12 2.58 2.44 3.18
N TRP A 13 1.46 2.54 3.89
CA TRP A 13 0.35 3.40 3.53
C TRP A 13 0.51 4.75 4.18
N ARG A 14 0.29 5.80 3.40
CA ARG A 14 0.22 7.17 3.90
C ARG A 14 -1.09 7.83 3.50
N HIS A 15 -1.63 8.66 4.38
CA HIS A 15 -2.72 9.58 4.11
C HIS A 15 -2.23 11.00 4.37
N ASN A 16 -2.33 11.88 3.37
CA ASN A 16 -1.82 13.26 3.42
C ASN A 16 -0.34 13.36 3.88
N GLY A 17 0.46 12.35 3.56
CA GLY A 17 1.88 12.25 3.94
C GLY A 17 2.15 11.54 5.27
N GLU A 18 1.15 11.37 6.13
CA GLU A 18 1.27 10.70 7.43
C GLU A 18 1.13 9.18 7.25
N VAL A 19 1.95 8.39 7.96
CA VAL A 19 1.84 6.92 7.92
C VAL A 19 0.58 6.51 8.65
N VAL A 20 -0.29 5.75 7.98
CA VAL A 20 -1.55 5.26 8.56
C VAL A 20 -1.58 3.75 8.74
N ASP A 21 -0.81 3.01 7.94
CA ASP A 21 -0.70 1.56 8.05
C ASP A 21 0.58 1.07 7.35
N GLY A 22 0.97 -0.17 7.61
CA GLY A 22 2.10 -0.80 6.97
C GLY A 22 2.40 -2.18 7.52
N GLY A 23 3.30 -2.88 6.84
CA GLY A 23 3.72 -4.21 7.25
C GLY A 23 4.97 -4.65 6.51
N ASN A 24 5.47 -5.82 6.90
CA ASN A 24 6.58 -6.47 6.23
C ASN A 24 6.40 -7.98 6.30
N GLU A 25 6.98 -8.66 5.31
CA GLU A 25 6.99 -10.10 5.21
C GLU A 25 8.29 -10.58 4.54
N ILE A 26 8.57 -11.88 4.67
CA ILE A 26 9.63 -12.54 3.92
C ILE A 26 9.02 -13.18 2.68
N TRP A 27 9.57 -12.85 1.51
CA TRP A 27 9.15 -13.42 0.25
C TRP A 27 9.50 -14.90 0.16
N ASN A 28 8.54 -15.75 -0.21
CA ASN A 28 8.72 -17.20 -0.30
C ASN A 28 8.10 -17.83 -1.57
N TYR A 29 7.85 -17.03 -2.61
CA TYR A 29 7.20 -17.49 -3.84
C TYR A 29 8.14 -17.71 -5.04
N GLY A 30 9.45 -17.52 -4.86
CA GLY A 30 10.44 -17.65 -5.93
C GLY A 30 10.59 -16.34 -6.70
N GLN A 31 10.63 -16.40 -8.03
CA GLN A 31 10.87 -15.22 -8.87
C GLN A 31 9.62 -14.35 -9.10
N GLU A 32 8.45 -14.97 -8.99
CA GLU A 32 7.13 -14.36 -9.18
C GLU A 32 6.15 -15.04 -8.24
N GLY A 33 5.12 -14.33 -7.79
CA GLY A 33 4.13 -14.90 -6.89
C GLY A 33 3.05 -13.90 -6.52
N PRO A 34 1.99 -14.38 -5.86
CA PRO A 34 0.95 -13.51 -5.36
C PRO A 34 1.48 -12.72 -4.15
N GLY A 35 1.62 -11.40 -4.31
CA GLY A 35 1.78 -10.46 -3.19
C GLY A 35 0.48 -9.67 -3.04
N TYR A 36 -0.12 -9.71 -1.85
CA TYR A 36 -1.35 -8.98 -1.55
C TYR A 36 -1.10 -7.97 -0.44
N ILE A 37 -1.56 -6.74 -0.67
CA ILE A 37 -1.54 -5.67 0.32
C ILE A 37 -2.99 -5.21 0.46
N PHE A 38 -3.51 -5.25 1.68
CA PHE A 38 -4.85 -4.77 1.99
C PHE A 38 -4.76 -3.56 2.90
N PHE A 39 -5.67 -2.62 2.69
CA PHE A 39 -5.89 -1.50 3.60
C PHE A 39 -7.39 -1.27 3.69
N ALA A 40 -7.93 -1.45 4.89
CA ALA A 40 -9.35 -1.42 5.18
C ALA A 40 -9.57 -0.68 6.52
N PRO A 41 -9.53 0.67 6.53
CA PRO A 41 -9.79 1.44 7.74
C PRO A 41 -11.21 1.19 8.24
N GLU A 42 -11.37 0.98 9.55
CA GLU A 42 -12.66 0.64 10.17
C GLU A 42 -13.74 1.72 9.95
N GLU A 43 -13.35 2.98 9.98
CA GLU A 43 -14.23 4.14 9.76
C GLU A 43 -14.44 4.46 8.26
N GLY A 44 -13.86 3.66 7.36
CA GLY A 44 -13.82 3.94 5.93
C GLY A 44 -12.71 4.92 5.54
N PHE A 45 -12.66 5.25 4.24
CA PHE A 45 -11.62 6.11 3.69
C PHE A 45 -11.98 7.58 3.89
N ALA A 46 -11.16 8.30 4.66
CA ALA A 46 -11.23 9.75 4.71
C ALA A 46 -10.82 10.36 3.37
N SER A 47 -11.38 11.52 3.00
CA SER A 47 -10.93 12.27 1.82
C SER A 47 -9.46 12.68 1.93
N GLY A 48 -8.79 12.77 0.80
CA GLY A 48 -7.40 13.23 0.70
C GLY A 48 -6.53 12.31 -0.14
N ASP A 49 -5.22 12.58 -0.07
CA ASP A 49 -4.22 11.88 -0.86
C ASP A 49 -3.72 10.65 -0.12
N TYR A 50 -3.82 9.50 -0.77
CA TYR A 50 -3.23 8.25 -0.30
C TYR A 50 -2.01 7.89 -1.13
N SER A 51 -0.98 7.35 -0.49
CA SER A 51 0.12 6.71 -1.19
C SER A 51 0.47 5.37 -0.60
N LEU A 52 0.76 4.41 -1.47
CA LEU A 52 1.33 3.11 -1.14
C LEU A 52 2.76 3.07 -1.62
N GLU A 53 3.71 2.84 -0.73
CA GLU A 53 5.11 2.56 -1.05
C GLU A 53 5.39 1.09 -0.78
N VAL A 54 6.03 0.41 -1.72
CA VAL A 54 6.49 -0.98 -1.58
C VAL A 54 8.00 -1.00 -1.67
N TRP A 55 8.63 -1.64 -0.69
CA TRP A 55 10.08 -1.71 -0.50
C TRP A 55 10.53 -3.17 -0.55
N VAL A 56 11.71 -3.41 -1.11
CA VAL A 56 12.36 -4.73 -1.13
C VAL A 56 13.80 -4.58 -0.68
N ASN A 57 14.19 -5.30 0.38
CA ASN A 57 15.52 -5.20 1.02
C ASN A 57 15.96 -3.75 1.28
N GLY A 58 15.03 -2.91 1.75
CA GLY A 58 15.30 -1.50 2.05
C GLY A 58 15.36 -0.56 0.84
N GLU A 59 15.18 -1.05 -0.38
CA GLU A 59 15.10 -0.23 -1.59
C GLU A 59 13.63 -0.01 -2.00
N LEU A 60 13.26 1.21 -2.35
CA LEU A 60 11.92 1.51 -2.87
C LEU A 60 11.75 0.84 -4.23
N LEU A 61 10.83 -0.12 -4.31
CA LEU A 61 10.52 -0.82 -5.55
C LEU A 61 9.49 -0.03 -6.38
N THR A 62 8.41 0.40 -5.74
CA THR A 62 7.35 1.14 -6.41
C THR A 62 6.60 2.05 -5.44
N ARG A 63 5.96 3.07 -6.00
CA ARG A 63 5.05 3.96 -5.31
C ARG A 63 3.83 4.23 -6.17
N SER A 64 2.66 4.11 -5.56
CA SER A 64 1.36 4.41 -6.17
C SER A 64 0.63 5.46 -5.35
N THR A 65 -0.19 6.28 -6.01
CA THR A 65 -0.99 7.31 -5.35
C THR A 65 -2.44 7.22 -5.78
N ALA A 66 -3.36 7.51 -4.86
CA ALA A 66 -4.78 7.57 -5.12
C ALA A 66 -5.38 8.78 -4.38
N VAL A 67 -6.38 9.42 -4.98
CA VAL A 67 -7.12 10.51 -4.34
C VAL A 67 -8.50 9.99 -3.96
N MET A 68 -8.83 10.07 -2.68
CA MET A 68 -10.17 9.75 -2.18
C MET A 68 -10.95 11.05 -2.02
N ASN A 69 -12.15 11.09 -2.60
CA ASN A 69 -13.04 12.23 -2.55
C ASN A 69 -14.38 11.80 -1.96
N ASN A 70 -15.03 12.65 -1.16
CA ASN A 70 -16.38 12.45 -0.63
C ASN A 70 -17.49 12.59 -1.70
N ALA A 71 -17.21 12.29 -2.98
CA ALA A 71 -18.17 12.47 -4.07
C ALA A 71 -19.46 11.66 -3.88
N ALA A 72 -19.44 10.59 -3.07
CA ALA A 72 -20.63 9.84 -2.69
C ALA A 72 -21.62 10.64 -1.81
N VAL A 73 -21.19 11.69 -1.10
CA VAL A 73 -22.06 12.57 -0.30
C VAL A 73 -22.63 13.73 -1.15
N ALA A 74 -21.98 14.08 -2.27
CA ALA A 74 -22.43 15.14 -3.17
C ALA A 74 -23.44 14.66 -4.23
N ALA A 75 -23.48 13.36 -4.51
CA ALA A 75 -24.51 12.73 -5.34
C ALA A 75 -25.70 12.34 -4.44
N GLY A 76 -26.47 13.33 -3.99
CA GLY A 76 -27.67 13.11 -3.20
C GLY A 76 -28.63 12.13 -3.90
N ASN A 77 -28.81 10.96 -3.28
CA ASN A 77 -30.00 10.12 -3.46
C ASN A 77 -30.98 10.43 -2.33
#